data_AF-A0A7C2FE62-F1
#
_entry.id   AF-A0A7C2FE62-F1
#
_cell.length_a   1.000
_cell.length_b   1.000
_cell.length_c   1.000
_cell.angle_alpha   90.00
_cell.angle_beta   90.00
_cell.angle_gamma   90.00
#
_symmetry.space_group_name_H-M   'P 1'
#
loop_
_entity.id
_entity.type
_entity.pdbx_description
1 polymer ?
#
loop_
_entity_poly.entity_id
_entity_poly.type
_entity_poly.pdbx_seq_one_letter_code
_entity_poly.pdbx_strand_id
1 'polypeptide(L)'
;MKERLREIIQISYVILIIAFSIGARFLPTPIGFFTVSGFSMYPTLKPGDLVIGVGSFITPYKEGDVVIYCVNVSTCVVHRLVLVNGTYAITKGDYNPSNDPPISTDSIRFKVIGTIPLLVWLPLTVVSLIFIFFPLSPRKGLKQAFLMETFVFLIFLLLNLTYLTIYVLQTPPAFTKLSLPSMSLASLYTENGYSTLIIDYHSTGLKIKEVEDCFLIAQSLTIQCSSYHVDGDRVLVHPPGEFYMFLFENNISAFMVKLTLSLEQGRLVGKYPFTVDWRRPVLEITNNKLVISNPNPIPIEILGYRIRSYGDGLKARYMGNVTEYSAPGFILQPFETEEIDLSWIPSQSYIEVRYVFFNQTFTWVGRIDK
;
A
#
# COMPACT_ATOMS: atom_id res chain seq x y z
N MET A 1 -41.06 -28.83 54.76
CA MET A 1 -39.70 -29.43 54.60
C MET A 1 -39.37 -29.72 53.13
N LYS A 2 -40.20 -30.46 52.38
CA LYS A 2 -39.91 -30.84 50.97
C LYS A 2 -39.85 -29.67 49.97
N GLU A 3 -40.71 -28.66 50.11
CA GLU A 3 -40.70 -27.46 49.23
C GLU A 3 -39.48 -26.56 49.52
N ARG A 4 -39.17 -26.26 50.79
CA ARG A 4 -37.94 -25.51 51.15
C ARG A 4 -36.66 -26.21 50.72
N LEU A 5 -36.60 -27.54 50.80
CA LEU A 5 -35.44 -28.30 50.31
C LEU A 5 -35.28 -28.15 48.79
N ARG A 6 -36.39 -28.13 48.05
CA ARG A 6 -36.40 -27.93 46.59
C ARG A 6 -35.94 -26.52 46.21
N GLU A 7 -36.43 -25.49 46.90
CA GLU A 7 -35.99 -24.09 46.71
C GLU A 7 -34.48 -23.95 46.95
N ILE A 8 -33.96 -24.56 48.02
CA ILE A 8 -32.51 -24.56 48.32
C ILE A 8 -31.72 -25.25 47.21
N ILE A 9 -32.20 -26.40 46.71
CA ILE A 9 -31.55 -27.11 45.60
C ILE A 9 -31.54 -26.22 44.34
N GLN A 10 -32.66 -25.59 43.99
CA GLN A 10 -32.76 -24.71 42.83
C GLN A 10 -31.82 -23.50 42.94
N ILE A 11 -31.82 -22.81 44.09
CA ILE A 11 -30.91 -21.68 44.34
C ILE A 11 -29.46 -22.13 44.28
N SER A 12 -29.11 -23.25 44.92
CA SER A 12 -27.75 -23.79 44.89
C SER A 12 -27.31 -24.13 43.47
N TYR A 13 -28.21 -24.67 42.64
CA TYR A 13 -27.91 -25.02 41.25
C TYR A 13 -27.70 -23.78 40.38
N VAL A 14 -28.50 -22.72 40.55
CA VAL A 14 -28.32 -21.45 39.85
C VAL A 14 -27.00 -20.78 40.27
N ILE A 15 -26.71 -20.74 41.57
CA ILE A 15 -25.43 -20.22 42.09
C ILE A 15 -24.27 -21.04 41.50
N LEU A 16 -24.39 -22.36 41.43
CA LEU A 16 -23.38 -23.24 40.85
C LEU A 16 -23.15 -22.93 39.36
N ILE A 17 -24.21 -22.76 38.56
CA ILE A 17 -24.10 -22.38 37.15
C ILE A 17 -23.40 -21.03 36.99
N ILE A 18 -23.79 -20.03 37.79
CA ILE A 18 -23.16 -18.69 37.75
C ILE A 18 -21.68 -18.79 38.15
N ALA A 19 -21.38 -19.52 39.23
CA ALA A 19 -20.03 -19.74 39.69
C ALA A 19 -19.17 -20.49 38.66
N PHE A 20 -19.73 -21.46 37.91
CA PHE A 20 -19.02 -22.14 36.83
C PHE A 20 -18.86 -21.27 35.58
N SER A 21 -19.86 -20.47 35.23
CA SER A 21 -19.84 -19.61 34.03
C SER A 21 -18.85 -18.44 34.17
N ILE A 22 -18.65 -17.98 35.41
CA ILE A 22 -17.84 -16.79 35.71
C ILE A 22 -16.53 -17.20 36.40
N GLY A 23 -16.55 -18.14 37.35
CA GLY A 23 -15.45 -18.41 38.26
C GLY A 23 -14.13 -18.82 37.58
N ALA A 24 -14.19 -19.60 36.50
CA ALA A 24 -12.99 -19.99 35.75
C ALA A 24 -12.29 -18.82 35.03
N ARG A 25 -12.96 -17.66 34.88
CA ARG A 25 -12.37 -16.44 34.29
C ARG A 25 -11.64 -15.58 35.31
N PHE A 26 -12.05 -15.64 36.58
CA PHE A 26 -11.55 -14.75 37.64
C PHE A 26 -10.63 -15.44 38.64
N LEU A 27 -10.77 -16.76 38.81
CA LEU A 27 -10.01 -17.54 39.79
C LEU A 27 -9.20 -18.64 39.09
N PRO A 28 -8.00 -18.98 39.61
CA PRO A 28 -7.24 -20.12 39.15
C PRO A 28 -7.95 -21.41 39.58
N THR A 29 -8.91 -21.86 38.77
CA THR A 29 -9.65 -23.10 39.02
C THR A 29 -8.93 -24.31 38.43
N PRO A 30 -9.01 -25.50 39.07
CA PRO A 30 -8.48 -26.73 38.49
C PRO A 30 -9.07 -27.10 37.13
N ILE A 31 -10.35 -26.76 36.93
CA ILE A 31 -11.14 -27.04 35.73
C ILE A 31 -11.81 -25.75 35.30
N GLY A 32 -11.82 -25.48 34.00
CA GLY A 32 -12.49 -24.34 33.40
C GLY A 32 -13.41 -24.75 32.26
N PHE A 33 -14.56 -24.10 32.16
CA PHE A 33 -15.54 -24.30 31.11
C PHE A 33 -15.66 -23.03 30.28
N PHE A 34 -15.46 -23.14 28.97
CA PHE A 34 -15.43 -22.00 28.06
C PHE A 34 -16.30 -22.28 26.86
N THR A 35 -17.12 -21.32 26.46
CA THR A 35 -17.81 -21.39 25.17
C THR A 35 -16.91 -20.81 24.09
N VAL A 36 -16.75 -21.54 22.99
CA VAL A 36 -15.92 -21.10 21.87
C VAL A 36 -16.62 -19.95 21.17
N SER A 37 -15.89 -18.85 21.03
CA SER A 37 -16.29 -17.72 20.21
C SER A 37 -15.40 -17.66 18.97
N GLY A 38 -16.00 -17.54 17.79
CA GLY A 38 -15.34 -17.27 16.52
C GLY A 38 -14.95 -18.54 15.77
N PHE A 39 -14.27 -18.36 14.64
CA PHE A 39 -13.91 -19.42 13.71
C PHE A 39 -12.40 -19.70 13.65
N SER A 40 -11.59 -19.06 14.51
CA SER A 40 -10.12 -19.17 14.43
C SER A 40 -9.61 -20.59 14.64
N MET A 41 -10.37 -21.44 15.33
CA MET A 41 -10.05 -22.85 15.56
C MET A 41 -10.84 -23.82 14.68
N TYR A 42 -11.55 -23.33 13.67
CA TYR A 42 -12.30 -24.19 12.74
C TYR A 42 -11.34 -25.06 11.88
N PRO A 43 -11.64 -26.35 11.62
CA PRO A 43 -12.82 -27.11 12.03
C PRO A 43 -12.69 -27.80 13.40
N THR A 44 -11.54 -27.70 14.07
CA THR A 44 -11.25 -28.39 15.34
C THR A 44 -12.18 -27.98 16.47
N LEU A 45 -12.43 -26.68 16.63
CA LEU A 45 -13.46 -26.15 17.51
C LEU A 45 -14.44 -25.32 16.69
N LYS A 46 -15.73 -25.53 16.92
CA LYS A 46 -16.79 -24.76 16.26
C LYS A 46 -17.35 -23.70 17.22
N PRO A 47 -17.84 -22.57 16.70
CA PRO A 47 -18.51 -21.58 17.53
C PRO A 47 -19.63 -22.21 18.37
N GLY A 48 -19.65 -21.88 19.66
CA GLY A 48 -20.61 -22.39 20.63
C GLY A 48 -20.25 -23.74 21.27
N ASP A 49 -19.21 -24.43 20.81
CA ASP A 49 -18.72 -25.63 21.49
C ASP A 49 -18.31 -25.29 22.92
N LEU A 50 -18.62 -26.18 23.86
CA LEU A 50 -18.19 -26.09 25.25
C LEU A 50 -16.85 -26.79 25.41
N VAL A 51 -15.80 -26.00 25.63
CA VAL A 51 -14.44 -26.45 25.88
C VAL A 51 -14.23 -26.70 27.37
N ILE A 52 -13.62 -27.84 27.66
CA ILE A 52 -13.20 -28.25 29.00
C ILE A 52 -11.68 -28.12 29.08
N GLY A 53 -11.23 -27.21 29.94
CA GLY A 53 -9.83 -26.97 30.23
C GLY A 53 -9.43 -27.47 31.61
N VAL A 54 -8.22 -28.00 31.74
CA VAL A 54 -7.56 -28.27 33.02
C VAL A 54 -6.49 -27.21 33.26
N GLY A 55 -6.41 -26.70 34.49
CA GLY A 55 -5.47 -25.65 34.87
C GLY A 55 -4.03 -26.03 34.47
N SER A 56 -3.31 -25.09 33.87
CA SER A 56 -1.93 -25.28 33.41
C SER A 56 -0.96 -25.64 34.55
N PHE A 57 -1.30 -25.24 35.77
CA PHE A 57 -0.58 -25.61 36.99
C PHE A 57 -0.78 -27.08 37.43
N ILE A 58 -1.75 -27.79 36.86
CA ILE A 58 -2.05 -29.19 37.15
C ILE A 58 -1.49 -30.09 36.06
N THR A 59 -1.75 -29.74 34.80
CA THR A 59 -1.38 -30.58 33.66
C THR A 59 -0.42 -29.82 32.75
N PRO A 60 0.80 -30.35 32.51
CA PRO A 60 1.73 -29.72 31.60
C PRO A 60 1.17 -29.71 30.17
N TYR A 61 1.52 -28.65 29.44
CA TYR A 61 1.20 -28.46 28.04
C TYR A 61 2.49 -28.48 27.21
N LYS A 62 2.36 -28.88 25.94
CA LYS A 62 3.45 -28.93 24.97
C LYS A 62 2.99 -28.45 23.61
N GLU A 63 3.94 -28.25 22.70
CA GLU A 63 3.65 -27.93 21.30
C GLU A 63 2.66 -28.93 20.70
N GLY A 64 1.67 -28.40 19.97
CA GLY A 64 0.55 -29.13 19.41
C GLY A 64 -0.71 -29.18 20.30
N ASP A 65 -0.60 -28.92 21.61
CA ASP A 65 -1.76 -28.85 22.50
C ASP A 65 -2.63 -27.63 22.20
N VAL A 66 -3.94 -27.73 22.44
CA VAL A 66 -4.84 -26.59 22.44
C VAL A 66 -4.88 -26.00 23.84
N VAL A 67 -4.61 -24.70 23.94
CA VAL A 67 -4.50 -23.99 25.22
C VAL A 67 -5.41 -22.77 25.24
N ILE A 68 -5.79 -22.35 26.44
CA ILE A 68 -6.55 -21.13 26.68
C ILE A 68 -5.63 -20.18 27.45
N TYR A 69 -5.33 -19.05 26.82
CA TYR A 69 -4.62 -17.95 27.46
C TYR A 69 -5.55 -16.75 27.61
N CYS A 70 -5.34 -15.94 28.65
CA CYS A 70 -6.17 -14.77 28.90
C CYS A 70 -5.30 -13.52 28.92
N VAL A 71 -5.62 -12.57 28.03
CA VAL A 71 -4.93 -11.27 27.93
C VAL A 71 -5.38 -10.35 29.08
N ASN A 72 -6.66 -10.46 29.45
CA ASN A 72 -7.23 -9.80 30.61
C ASN A 72 -8.38 -10.66 31.16
N VAL A 73 -9.02 -10.21 32.23
CA VAL A 73 -10.07 -10.97 32.95
C VAL A 73 -11.32 -11.24 32.09
N SER A 74 -11.55 -10.43 31.06
CA SER A 74 -12.69 -10.55 30.15
C SER A 74 -12.36 -11.21 28.81
N THR A 75 -11.07 -11.33 28.46
CA THR A 75 -10.63 -11.73 27.12
C THR A 75 -9.69 -12.92 27.23
N CYS A 76 -10.25 -14.10 26.94
CA CYS A 76 -9.51 -15.35 26.81
C CYS A 76 -9.58 -15.86 25.36
N VAL A 77 -8.48 -16.41 24.88
CA VAL A 77 -8.30 -16.92 23.52
C VAL A 77 -7.89 -18.39 23.61
N VAL A 78 -8.54 -19.23 22.81
CA VAL A 78 -8.25 -20.66 22.71
C VAL A 78 -7.57 -20.95 21.38
N HIS A 79 -6.29 -21.30 21.38
CA HIS A 79 -5.53 -21.58 20.16
C HIS A 79 -4.56 -22.76 20.35
N ARG A 80 -4.04 -23.29 19.24
CA ARG A 80 -3.05 -24.37 19.28
C ARG A 80 -1.67 -23.80 19.54
N LEU A 81 -0.94 -24.43 20.46
CA LEU A 81 0.42 -24.08 20.80
C LEU A 81 1.36 -24.52 19.69
N VAL A 82 2.12 -23.59 19.12
CA VAL A 82 3.08 -23.84 18.03
C VAL A 82 4.50 -23.93 18.56
N LEU A 83 4.85 -23.06 19.52
CA LEU A 83 6.18 -23.00 20.11
C LEU A 83 6.07 -22.68 21.60
N VAL A 84 6.91 -23.31 22.44
CA VAL A 84 7.14 -22.89 23.82
C VAL A 84 8.63 -22.66 24.04
N ASN A 85 9.00 -21.44 24.44
CA ASN A 85 10.37 -21.07 24.74
C ASN A 85 10.45 -20.34 26.08
N GLY A 86 10.53 -21.13 27.17
CA GLY A 86 10.72 -20.65 28.54
C GLY A 86 9.66 -19.65 28.99
N THR A 87 9.94 -18.36 28.78
CA THR A 87 9.12 -17.22 29.21
C THR A 87 8.05 -16.81 28.20
N TYR A 88 8.12 -17.29 26.95
CA TYR A 88 7.11 -16.97 25.93
C TYR A 88 6.64 -18.20 25.15
N ALA A 89 5.46 -18.07 24.57
CA ALA A 89 4.85 -19.06 23.71
C ALA A 89 4.29 -18.40 22.45
N ILE A 90 4.21 -19.18 21.38
CA ILE A 90 3.53 -18.80 20.14
C ILE A 90 2.35 -19.73 19.96
N THR A 91 1.16 -19.16 19.79
CA THR A 91 -0.05 -19.90 19.45
C THR A 91 -0.49 -19.59 18.02
N LYS A 92 -1.39 -20.42 17.49
CA LYS A 92 -2.04 -20.19 16.21
C LYS A 92 -3.44 -20.80 16.24
N GLY A 93 -4.42 -20.04 15.76
CA GLY A 93 -5.72 -20.60 15.40
C GLY A 93 -5.58 -21.60 14.25
N ASP A 94 -6.20 -22.78 14.38
CA ASP A 94 -6.15 -23.83 13.35
C ASP A 94 -6.60 -23.31 11.97
N TYR A 95 -7.56 -22.38 11.94
CA TYR A 95 -8.07 -21.72 10.73
C TYR A 95 -7.33 -20.43 10.33
N ASN A 96 -6.47 -19.90 11.20
CA ASN A 96 -5.77 -18.64 10.93
C ASN A 96 -4.64 -18.86 9.90
N PRO A 97 -4.32 -17.89 9.02
CA PRO A 97 -3.27 -18.03 8.02
C PRO A 97 -1.85 -17.91 8.59
N SER A 98 -1.70 -17.24 9.74
CA SER A 98 -0.41 -16.96 10.38
C SER A 98 -0.46 -17.26 11.88
N ASN A 99 0.72 -17.30 12.51
CA ASN A 99 0.85 -17.38 13.96
C ASN A 99 0.32 -16.10 14.64
N ASP A 100 -0.10 -16.26 15.89
CA ASP A 100 -0.41 -15.12 16.76
C ASP A 100 0.90 -14.46 17.27
N PRO A 101 0.84 -13.21 17.74
CA PRO A 101 1.96 -12.58 18.43
C PRO A 101 2.44 -13.40 19.65
N PRO A 102 3.73 -13.35 20.02
CA PRO A 102 4.22 -14.03 21.21
C PRO A 102 3.47 -13.62 22.47
N ILE A 103 3.09 -14.61 23.28
CA ILE A 103 2.43 -14.42 24.58
C ILE A 103 3.35 -14.89 25.70
N SER A 104 3.21 -14.33 26.91
CA SER A 104 3.88 -14.86 28.09
C SER A 104 3.33 -16.24 28.45
N THR A 105 4.18 -17.18 28.84
CA THR A 105 3.76 -18.51 29.33
C THR A 105 2.87 -18.43 30.57
N ASP A 106 2.99 -17.38 31.39
CA ASP A 106 2.14 -17.12 32.55
C ASP A 106 0.70 -16.74 32.18
N SER A 107 0.47 -16.30 30.94
CA SER A 107 -0.87 -16.00 30.44
C SER A 107 -1.67 -17.26 30.09
N ILE A 108 -1.01 -18.41 29.93
CA ILE A 108 -1.64 -19.70 29.62
C ILE A 108 -2.27 -20.26 30.90
N ARG A 109 -3.60 -20.26 30.94
CA ARG A 109 -4.38 -20.65 32.12
C ARG A 109 -4.83 -22.10 32.09
N PHE A 110 -5.21 -22.61 30.92
CA PHE A 110 -5.76 -23.95 30.80
C PHE A 110 -5.21 -24.68 29.58
N LYS A 111 -5.03 -26.00 29.73
CA LYS A 111 -4.90 -26.94 28.61
C LYS A 111 -6.25 -27.56 28.31
N VAL A 112 -6.68 -27.50 27.06
CA VAL A 112 -7.94 -28.12 26.62
C VAL A 112 -7.79 -29.63 26.60
N ILE A 113 -8.70 -30.33 27.28
CA ILE A 113 -8.74 -31.80 27.36
C ILE A 113 -9.95 -32.40 26.67
N GLY A 114 -10.97 -31.60 26.36
CA GLY A 114 -12.20 -32.10 25.76
C GLY A 114 -13.12 -30.97 25.30
N THR A 115 -14.07 -31.34 24.45
CA THR A 115 -15.00 -30.41 23.81
C THR A 115 -16.37 -31.08 23.69
N ILE A 116 -17.43 -30.38 24.02
CA ILE A 116 -18.81 -30.84 23.83
C ILE A 116 -19.46 -29.94 22.77
N PRO A 117 -19.96 -30.50 21.65
CA PRO A 117 -20.57 -29.69 20.62
C PRO A 117 -21.77 -28.89 21.11
N LEU A 118 -21.99 -27.69 20.56
CA LEU A 118 -23.15 -26.84 20.90
C LEU A 118 -24.48 -27.61 20.86
N LEU A 119 -24.66 -28.41 19.80
CA LEU A 119 -25.87 -29.20 19.56
C LEU A 119 -26.11 -30.30 20.61
N VAL A 120 -25.13 -30.61 21.45
CA VAL A 120 -25.23 -31.61 22.52
C VAL A 120 -25.46 -30.93 23.86
N TRP A 121 -24.57 -30.03 24.27
CA TRP A 121 -24.65 -29.47 25.63
C TRP A 121 -25.83 -28.52 25.80
N LEU A 122 -26.19 -27.72 24.78
CA LEU A 122 -27.25 -26.73 24.90
C LEU A 122 -28.62 -27.41 25.11
N PRO A 123 -29.05 -28.42 24.32
CA PRO A 123 -30.30 -29.13 24.60
C PRO A 123 -30.30 -29.83 25.96
N LEU A 124 -29.18 -30.44 26.38
CA LEU A 124 -29.08 -31.09 27.68
C LEU A 124 -29.26 -30.10 28.84
N THR A 125 -28.64 -28.91 28.74
CA THR A 125 -28.82 -27.86 29.75
C THR A 125 -30.27 -27.38 29.79
N VAL A 126 -30.89 -27.11 28.64
CA VAL A 126 -32.29 -26.69 28.57
C VAL A 126 -33.23 -27.74 29.16
N VAL A 127 -33.06 -29.01 28.79
CA VAL A 127 -33.87 -30.12 29.33
C VAL A 127 -33.68 -30.24 30.84
N SER A 128 -32.44 -30.19 31.33
CA SER A 128 -32.16 -30.26 32.77
C SER A 128 -32.84 -29.13 33.55
N LEU A 129 -32.83 -27.90 33.01
CA LEU A 129 -33.50 -26.76 33.62
C LEU A 129 -35.02 -26.93 33.62
N ILE A 130 -35.60 -27.45 32.53
CA ILE A 130 -37.03 -27.77 32.48
C ILE A 130 -37.40 -28.76 33.58
N PHE A 131 -36.64 -29.83 33.78
CA PHE A 131 -36.91 -30.80 34.87
C PHE A 131 -36.79 -30.19 36.27
N ILE A 132 -35.85 -29.27 36.49
CA ILE A 132 -35.61 -28.63 37.80
C ILE A 132 -36.72 -27.62 38.14
N PHE A 133 -37.11 -26.79 37.17
CA PHE A 133 -38.12 -25.75 37.38
C PHE A 133 -39.56 -26.29 37.22
N PHE A 134 -39.77 -27.25 36.32
CA PHE A 134 -41.05 -27.89 36.03
C PHE A 134 -40.98 -29.42 36.23
N PRO A 135 -40.81 -29.90 37.48
CA PRO A 135 -40.82 -31.32 37.74
C PRO A 135 -42.19 -31.88 37.34
N LEU A 136 -42.17 -32.94 36.53
CA LEU A 136 -43.34 -33.71 36.10
C LEU A 136 -43.97 -34.42 37.32
N SER A 137 -44.62 -33.68 38.20
CA SER A 137 -45.43 -34.24 39.27
C SER A 137 -46.87 -34.38 38.77
N PRO A 138 -47.38 -35.60 38.54
CA PRO A 138 -48.73 -35.81 38.00
C PRO A 138 -49.85 -35.37 38.95
N ARG A 139 -49.53 -34.98 40.20
CA ARG A 139 -50.52 -34.63 41.24
C ARG A 139 -50.75 -33.13 41.44
N LYS A 140 -49.93 -32.27 40.84
CA LYS A 140 -50.15 -30.82 40.83
C LYS A 140 -50.30 -30.41 39.37
N GLY A 141 -51.51 -30.56 38.83
CA GLY A 141 -51.86 -29.97 37.53
C GLY A 141 -51.59 -28.46 37.54
N LEU A 142 -51.64 -27.84 36.34
CA LEU A 142 -51.41 -26.45 35.92
C LEU A 142 -51.99 -25.34 36.86
N LYS A 143 -51.61 -25.38 38.14
CA LYS A 143 -51.99 -24.48 39.24
C LYS A 143 -50.75 -24.18 40.10
N GLN A 144 -49.55 -24.38 39.56
CA GLN A 144 -48.35 -23.76 40.12
C GLN A 144 -48.45 -22.28 39.79
N ALA A 145 -48.58 -21.45 40.82
CA ALA A 145 -48.51 -20.01 40.69
C ALA A 145 -47.28 -19.67 39.83
N PHE A 146 -47.48 -18.78 38.87
CA PHE A 146 -46.45 -18.19 38.01
C PHE A 146 -45.49 -17.41 38.92
N LEU A 147 -44.62 -18.16 39.61
CA LEU A 147 -43.69 -17.69 40.60
C LEU A 147 -42.49 -17.10 39.89
N MET A 148 -41.89 -16.08 40.48
CA MET A 148 -40.74 -15.33 39.98
C MET A 148 -39.68 -16.21 39.29
N GLU A 149 -39.49 -17.43 39.78
CA GLU A 149 -38.61 -18.48 39.22
C GLU A 149 -38.86 -18.77 37.72
N THR A 150 -40.12 -18.89 37.27
CA THR A 150 -40.43 -19.15 35.86
C THR A 150 -40.14 -17.95 34.97
N PHE A 151 -40.36 -16.74 35.50
CA PHE A 151 -40.03 -15.50 34.81
C PHE A 151 -38.51 -15.33 34.65
N VAL A 152 -37.74 -15.63 35.71
CA VAL A 152 -36.27 -15.64 35.66
C VAL A 152 -35.77 -16.65 34.64
N PHE A 153 -36.35 -17.86 34.60
CA PHE A 153 -35.98 -18.88 33.62
C PHE A 153 -36.28 -18.45 32.17
N LEU A 154 -37.48 -17.89 31.92
CA LEU A 154 -37.85 -17.41 30.58
C LEU A 154 -36.98 -16.22 30.13
N ILE A 155 -36.65 -15.30 31.03
CA ILE A 155 -35.70 -14.21 30.74
C ILE A 155 -34.32 -14.76 30.42
N PHE A 156 -33.83 -15.73 31.21
CA PHE A 156 -32.54 -16.36 30.94
C PHE A 156 -32.51 -17.04 29.57
N LEU A 157 -33.58 -17.78 29.22
CA LEU A 157 -33.71 -18.42 27.92
C LEU A 157 -33.73 -17.39 26.78
N LEU A 158 -34.51 -16.32 26.95
CA LEU A 158 -34.60 -15.22 25.98
C LEU A 158 -33.24 -14.55 25.79
N LEU A 159 -32.54 -14.19 26.88
CA LEU A 159 -31.22 -13.55 26.82
C LEU A 159 -30.19 -14.44 26.11
N ASN A 160 -30.20 -15.76 26.36
CA ASN A 160 -29.30 -16.70 25.68
C ASN A 160 -29.65 -16.83 24.19
N LEU A 161 -30.94 -16.92 23.84
CA LEU A 161 -31.40 -16.96 22.45
C LEU A 161 -31.03 -15.67 21.71
N THR A 162 -31.24 -14.51 22.34
CA THR A 162 -30.86 -13.21 21.79
C THR A 162 -29.36 -13.08 21.64
N TYR A 163 -28.57 -13.55 22.63
CA TYR A 163 -27.13 -13.60 22.52
C TYR A 163 -26.68 -14.46 21.34
N LEU A 164 -27.25 -15.66 21.18
CA LEU A 164 -26.94 -16.57 20.08
C LEU A 164 -27.32 -15.95 18.72
N THR A 165 -28.47 -15.29 18.59
CA THR A 165 -28.88 -14.68 17.31
C THR A 165 -28.04 -13.46 16.95
N ILE A 166 -27.78 -12.56 17.90
CA ILE A 166 -26.87 -11.43 17.70
C ILE A 166 -25.47 -11.94 17.32
N TYR A 167 -24.99 -12.98 17.99
CA TYR A 167 -23.66 -13.55 17.75
C TYR A 167 -23.52 -14.18 16.36
N VAL A 168 -24.52 -14.94 15.91
CA VAL A 168 -24.56 -15.53 14.56
C VAL A 168 -24.64 -14.45 13.48
N LEU A 169 -25.31 -13.32 13.74
CA LEU A 169 -25.48 -12.23 12.78
C LEU A 169 -24.33 -11.20 12.76
N GLN A 170 -23.57 -11.06 13.86
CA GLN A 170 -22.55 -10.01 14.02
C GLN A 170 -21.11 -10.43 13.72
N THR A 171 -20.86 -11.65 13.22
CA THR A 171 -19.52 -12.03 12.77
C THR A 171 -19.47 -12.08 11.24
N PRO A 172 -19.32 -10.94 10.54
CA PRO A 172 -18.67 -11.01 9.25
C PRO A 172 -17.30 -11.69 9.49
N PRO A 173 -16.83 -12.55 8.57
CA PRO A 173 -15.49 -13.10 8.70
C PRO A 173 -14.55 -11.93 8.94
N ALA A 174 -13.71 -12.03 9.98
CA ALA A 174 -12.68 -11.04 10.22
C ALA A 174 -11.78 -11.08 8.98
N PHE A 175 -12.07 -10.22 8.00
CA PHE A 175 -11.18 -9.98 6.90
C PHE A 175 -9.98 -9.30 7.53
N THR A 176 -8.97 -10.10 7.85
CA THR A 176 -7.63 -9.58 8.07
C THR A 176 -7.27 -8.84 6.79
N LYS A 177 -7.34 -7.50 6.84
CA LYS A 177 -6.73 -6.67 5.80
C LYS A 177 -5.23 -6.88 5.91
N LEU A 178 -4.73 -7.92 5.25
CA LEU A 178 -3.32 -8.07 4.96
C LEU A 178 -2.98 -6.92 4.01
N SER A 179 -2.30 -5.90 4.52
CA SER A 179 -1.67 -4.88 3.68
C SER A 179 -0.55 -5.58 2.93
N LEU A 180 -0.85 -6.01 1.71
CA LEU A 180 0.15 -6.61 0.84
C LEU A 180 1.19 -5.54 0.48
N PRO A 181 2.49 -5.84 0.60
CA PRO A 181 3.51 -4.94 0.10
C PRO A 181 3.24 -4.68 -1.38
N SER A 182 3.20 -3.41 -1.76
CA SER A 182 2.87 -3.01 -3.13
C SER A 182 3.75 -1.84 -3.53
N MET A 183 4.11 -1.80 -4.81
CA MET A 183 4.83 -0.69 -5.42
C MET A 183 4.19 -0.45 -6.77
N SER A 184 3.54 0.69 -6.92
CA SER A 184 2.87 1.09 -8.16
C SER A 184 3.56 2.30 -8.75
N LEU A 185 3.64 2.37 -10.09
CA LEU A 185 4.08 3.57 -10.77
C LEU A 185 3.13 4.73 -10.44
N ALA A 186 3.68 5.86 -9.98
CA ALA A 186 2.94 7.07 -9.67
C ALA A 186 2.97 8.06 -10.84
N SER A 187 4.17 8.40 -11.34
CA SER A 187 4.32 9.33 -12.46
C SER A 187 5.64 9.16 -13.22
N LEU A 188 5.64 9.65 -14.46
CA LEU A 188 6.79 9.74 -15.35
C LEU A 188 6.90 11.17 -15.85
N TYR A 189 8.06 11.81 -15.67
CA TYR A 189 8.31 13.16 -16.16
C TYR A 189 9.80 13.41 -16.32
N THR A 190 10.16 14.54 -16.91
CA THR A 190 11.54 14.93 -17.15
C THR A 190 11.85 16.26 -16.49
N GLU A 191 13.11 16.42 -16.08
CA GLU A 191 13.64 17.67 -15.54
C GLU A 191 14.81 18.16 -16.38
N ASN A 192 15.10 19.46 -16.26
CA ASN A 192 16.25 20.12 -16.91
C ASN A 192 16.37 19.81 -18.41
N GLY A 193 15.23 19.83 -19.12
CA GLY A 193 15.20 19.54 -20.55
C GLY A 193 15.60 18.10 -20.85
N TYR A 194 15.00 17.09 -20.22
CA TYR A 194 15.32 15.69 -20.53
C TYR A 194 16.71 15.22 -20.07
N SER A 195 17.53 16.05 -19.39
CA SER A 195 18.79 15.57 -18.82
C SER A 195 18.56 14.49 -17.75
N THR A 196 17.43 14.60 -17.05
CA THR A 196 17.03 13.69 -15.99
C THR A 196 15.61 13.19 -16.26
N LEU A 197 15.46 11.87 -16.35
CA LEU A 197 14.18 11.18 -16.44
C LEU A 197 13.80 10.71 -15.05
N ILE A 198 12.60 11.07 -14.59
CA ILE A 198 12.14 10.76 -13.25
C ILE A 198 11.00 9.76 -13.31
N ILE A 199 11.16 8.69 -12.55
CA ILE A 199 10.22 7.58 -12.42
C ILE A 199 9.84 7.52 -10.94
N ASP A 200 8.65 8.01 -10.63
CA ASP A 200 8.12 8.06 -9.27
C ASP A 200 7.25 6.84 -9.00
N TYR A 201 7.46 6.20 -7.87
CA TYR A 201 6.63 5.11 -7.37
C TYR A 201 5.85 5.54 -6.13
N HIS A 202 4.76 4.83 -5.87
CA HIS A 202 4.08 4.82 -4.58
C HIS A 202 4.29 3.46 -3.94
N SER A 203 5.04 3.43 -2.84
CA SER A 203 5.32 2.20 -2.11
C SER A 203 4.45 2.09 -0.85
N THR A 204 4.02 0.86 -0.56
CA THR A 204 3.42 0.50 0.73
C THR A 204 4.18 -0.69 1.28
N GLY A 205 5.02 -0.49 2.30
CA GLY A 205 5.77 -1.58 2.94
C GLY A 205 6.88 -2.20 2.10
N LEU A 206 7.40 -1.48 1.10
CA LEU A 206 8.56 -1.84 0.29
C LEU A 206 9.51 -0.65 0.19
N LYS A 207 10.81 -0.92 0.05
CA LYS A 207 11.81 0.09 -0.28
C LYS A 207 12.70 -0.39 -1.42
N ILE A 208 13.17 0.57 -2.21
CA ILE A 208 14.17 0.33 -3.26
C ILE A 208 15.54 0.24 -2.59
N LYS A 209 16.28 -0.84 -2.84
CA LYS A 209 17.66 -1.00 -2.39
C LYS A 209 18.64 -0.42 -3.41
N GLU A 210 18.51 -0.84 -4.65
CA GLU A 210 19.39 -0.43 -5.74
C GLU A 210 18.74 -0.62 -7.12
N VAL A 211 19.35 -0.01 -8.12
CA VAL A 211 19.04 -0.24 -9.54
C VAL A 211 20.04 -1.26 -10.06
N GLU A 212 19.57 -2.44 -10.45
CA GLU A 212 20.44 -3.51 -10.96
C GLU A 212 20.76 -3.30 -12.44
N ASP A 213 19.74 -2.91 -13.22
CA ASP A 213 19.86 -2.67 -14.66
C ASP A 213 19.12 -1.40 -15.07
N CYS A 214 19.72 -0.62 -15.96
CA CYS A 214 19.09 0.55 -16.59
C CYS A 214 19.44 0.61 -18.07
N PHE A 215 18.43 0.47 -18.92
CA PHE A 215 18.57 0.53 -20.37
C PHE A 215 17.57 1.47 -21.01
N LEU A 216 18.01 2.19 -22.04
CA LEU A 216 17.18 2.99 -22.92
C LEU A 216 17.01 2.24 -24.23
N ILE A 217 15.78 2.12 -24.69
CA ILE A 217 15.41 1.31 -25.85
C ILE A 217 14.62 2.16 -26.82
N ALA A 218 15.12 2.27 -28.05
CA ALA A 218 14.44 2.93 -29.16
C ALA A 218 14.66 2.16 -30.45
N GLN A 219 13.59 1.61 -31.03
CA GLN A 219 13.64 0.73 -32.20
C GLN A 219 14.64 -0.43 -32.01
N SER A 220 15.74 -0.45 -32.77
CA SER A 220 16.81 -1.45 -32.68
C SER A 220 17.94 -1.08 -31.71
N LEU A 221 18.01 0.19 -31.26
CA LEU A 221 19.03 0.63 -30.34
C LEU A 221 18.64 0.30 -28.90
N THR A 222 19.56 -0.36 -28.19
CA THR A 222 19.50 -0.52 -26.73
C THR A 222 20.82 -0.04 -26.16
N ILE A 223 20.78 0.95 -25.27
CA ILE A 223 21.96 1.54 -24.66
C ILE A 223 21.80 1.60 -23.15
N GLN A 224 22.90 1.49 -22.42
CA GLN A 224 22.90 1.62 -20.96
C GLN A 224 22.77 3.08 -20.54
N CYS A 225 22.07 3.34 -19.44
CA CYS A 225 21.99 4.68 -18.85
C CYS A 225 23.37 5.15 -18.37
N SER A 226 23.65 6.46 -18.44
CA SER A 226 24.96 7.01 -18.04
C SER A 226 25.14 6.99 -16.52
N SER A 227 24.08 7.35 -15.79
CA SER A 227 24.02 7.23 -14.34
C SER A 227 22.57 7.16 -13.86
N TYR A 228 22.38 6.76 -12.61
CA TYR A 228 21.08 6.75 -11.96
C TYR A 228 21.25 7.04 -10.46
N HIS A 229 20.19 7.57 -9.85
CA HIS A 229 20.13 7.84 -8.42
C HIS A 229 18.77 7.43 -7.86
N VAL A 230 18.76 6.88 -6.65
CA VAL A 230 17.54 6.48 -5.94
C VAL A 230 17.34 7.43 -4.77
N ASP A 231 16.21 8.12 -4.76
CA ASP A 231 15.79 9.00 -3.67
C ASP A 231 14.42 8.55 -3.15
N GLY A 232 14.43 7.72 -2.11
CA GLY A 232 13.22 7.10 -1.56
C GLY A 232 12.51 6.22 -2.59
N ASP A 233 11.30 6.65 -2.98
CA ASP A 233 10.47 5.98 -3.99
C ASP A 233 10.66 6.54 -5.40
N ARG A 234 11.70 7.34 -5.62
CA ARG A 234 11.99 8.01 -6.90
C ARG A 234 13.27 7.46 -7.49
N VAL A 235 13.25 7.20 -8.80
CA VAL A 235 14.44 6.80 -9.55
C VAL A 235 14.72 7.86 -10.61
N LEU A 236 15.87 8.52 -10.47
CA LEU A 236 16.39 9.49 -11.40
C LEU A 236 17.33 8.77 -12.37
N VAL A 237 17.06 8.88 -13.66
CA VAL A 237 17.86 8.25 -14.72
C VAL A 237 18.45 9.33 -15.60
N HIS A 238 19.75 9.26 -15.87
CA HIS A 238 20.45 10.16 -16.78
C HIS A 238 20.77 9.40 -18.09
N PRO A 239 20.20 9.85 -19.21
CA PRO A 239 20.56 9.32 -20.52
C PRO A 239 21.94 9.79 -21.00
N PRO A 240 22.69 8.98 -21.76
CA PRO A 240 23.89 9.45 -22.43
C PRO A 240 23.50 10.32 -23.65
N GLY A 241 24.28 11.37 -23.94
CA GLY A 241 23.99 12.31 -25.04
C GLY A 241 23.94 11.64 -26.42
N GLU A 242 24.73 10.60 -26.64
CA GLU A 242 24.74 9.80 -27.89
C GLU A 242 23.38 9.13 -28.17
N PHE A 243 22.61 8.82 -27.11
CA PHE A 243 21.27 8.27 -27.27
C PHE A 243 20.32 9.29 -27.91
N TYR A 244 20.34 10.53 -27.43
CA TYR A 244 19.53 11.61 -28.01
C TYR A 244 19.95 11.95 -29.43
N MET A 245 21.25 11.87 -29.73
CA MET A 245 21.76 12.05 -31.09
C MET A 245 21.15 11.02 -32.04
N PHE A 246 21.18 9.73 -31.66
CA PHE A 246 20.56 8.66 -32.45
C PHE A 246 19.06 8.89 -32.66
N LEU A 247 18.32 9.28 -31.62
CA LEU A 247 16.89 9.57 -31.72
C LEU A 247 16.63 10.70 -32.72
N PHE A 248 17.43 11.77 -32.66
CA PHE A 248 17.27 12.92 -33.54
C PHE A 248 17.58 12.58 -35.00
N GLU A 249 18.70 11.91 -35.28
CA GLU A 249 19.09 11.53 -36.65
C GLU A 249 18.05 10.63 -37.34
N ASN A 250 17.35 9.81 -36.56
CA ASN A 250 16.33 8.87 -37.05
C ASN A 250 14.90 9.41 -36.92
N ASN A 251 14.72 10.68 -36.53
CA ASN A 251 13.41 11.32 -36.33
C ASN A 251 12.49 10.50 -35.38
N ILE A 252 13.05 10.03 -34.27
CA ILE A 252 12.38 9.25 -33.24
C ILE A 252 12.03 10.16 -32.07
N SER A 253 10.75 10.23 -31.71
CA SER A 253 10.27 11.06 -30.60
C SER A 253 9.82 10.25 -29.37
N ALA A 254 9.91 8.92 -29.41
CA ALA A 254 9.48 8.04 -28.31
C ALA A 254 10.49 6.94 -28.05
N PHE A 255 10.74 6.66 -26.78
CA PHE A 255 11.64 5.60 -26.34
C PHE A 255 11.17 4.99 -25.02
N MET A 256 11.74 3.84 -24.64
CA MET A 256 11.42 3.14 -23.40
C MET A 256 12.64 3.13 -22.47
N VAL A 257 12.42 3.42 -21.20
CA VAL A 257 13.39 3.17 -20.13
C VAL A 257 13.05 1.81 -19.50
N LYS A 258 13.92 0.82 -19.65
CA LYS A 258 13.83 -0.47 -18.97
C LYS A 258 14.67 -0.39 -17.69
N LEU A 259 14.02 -0.56 -16.55
CA LEU A 259 14.66 -0.64 -15.25
C LEU A 259 14.44 -2.02 -14.62
N THR A 260 15.47 -2.50 -13.93
CA THR A 260 15.35 -3.60 -12.98
C THR A 260 15.77 -3.08 -11.61
N LEU A 261 14.84 -3.03 -10.66
CA LEU A 261 15.05 -2.56 -9.30
C LEU A 261 15.12 -3.74 -8.34
N SER A 262 16.13 -3.74 -7.47
CA SER A 262 16.18 -4.64 -6.33
C SER A 262 15.41 -4.00 -5.17
N LEU A 263 14.39 -4.69 -4.67
CA LEU A 263 13.60 -4.23 -3.53
C LEU A 263 14.04 -4.95 -2.26
N GLU A 264 13.57 -4.47 -1.09
CA GLU A 264 13.77 -5.21 0.16
C GLU A 264 13.29 -6.67 0.08
N GLN A 265 12.15 -6.88 -0.59
CA GLN A 265 11.60 -8.20 -0.88
C GLN A 265 11.25 -8.31 -2.37
N GLY A 266 12.14 -8.92 -3.14
CA GLY A 266 11.92 -9.23 -4.56
C GLY A 266 12.58 -8.24 -5.54
N ARG A 267 12.19 -8.33 -6.80
CA ARG A 267 12.69 -7.51 -7.90
C ARG A 267 11.52 -6.93 -8.69
N LEU A 268 11.63 -5.66 -9.09
CA LEU A 268 10.66 -5.00 -9.97
C LEU A 268 11.31 -4.76 -11.33
N VAL A 269 10.73 -5.31 -12.39
CA VAL A 269 11.15 -5.06 -13.77
C VAL A 269 10.11 -4.17 -14.45
N GLY A 270 10.52 -2.97 -14.83
CA GLY A 270 9.66 -1.97 -15.45
C GLY A 270 10.13 -1.57 -16.83
N LYS A 271 9.18 -1.19 -17.70
CA LYS A 271 9.44 -0.54 -18.99
C LYS A 271 8.56 0.70 -19.08
N TYR A 272 9.19 1.87 -19.12
CA TYR A 272 8.52 3.15 -18.97
C TYR A 272 8.65 3.98 -20.26
N PRO A 273 7.55 4.37 -20.90
CA PRO A 273 7.59 5.18 -22.10
C PRO A 273 7.94 6.63 -21.75
N PHE A 274 8.85 7.21 -22.53
CA PHE A 274 9.15 8.64 -22.54
C PHE A 274 9.08 9.17 -23.96
N THR A 275 8.76 10.47 -24.07
CA THR A 275 8.73 11.17 -25.35
C THR A 275 9.63 12.40 -25.31
N VAL A 276 10.27 12.68 -26.43
CA VAL A 276 11.03 13.92 -26.67
C VAL A 276 10.25 14.76 -27.66
N ASP A 277 10.01 16.02 -27.31
CA ASP A 277 9.40 17.00 -28.19
C ASP A 277 10.49 17.81 -28.88
N TRP A 278 10.87 17.39 -30.08
CA TRP A 278 11.91 18.04 -30.87
C TRP A 278 11.43 19.40 -31.37
N ARG A 279 12.08 20.48 -30.89
CA ARG A 279 11.72 21.86 -31.23
C ARG A 279 12.84 22.53 -31.98
N ARG A 280 12.50 23.36 -32.96
CA ARG A 280 13.49 24.23 -33.60
C ARG A 280 14.10 25.19 -32.57
N PRO A 281 15.34 25.68 -32.79
CA PRO A 281 15.92 26.71 -31.94
C PRO A 281 14.98 27.93 -31.88
N VAL A 282 14.91 28.57 -30.72
CA VAL A 282 14.11 29.77 -30.51
C VAL A 282 14.99 30.98 -30.82
N LEU A 283 14.55 31.82 -31.74
CA LEU A 283 15.27 33.02 -32.17
C LEU A 283 14.40 34.25 -31.95
N GLU A 284 14.89 35.19 -31.15
CA GLU A 284 14.17 36.41 -30.80
C GLU A 284 15.12 37.60 -30.74
N ILE A 285 14.61 38.79 -31.07
CA ILE A 285 15.35 40.05 -30.92
C ILE A 285 14.74 40.79 -29.73
N THR A 286 15.52 40.97 -28.67
CA THR A 286 15.09 41.69 -27.47
C THR A 286 16.19 42.64 -27.00
N ASN A 287 15.84 43.88 -26.64
CA ASN A 287 16.78 44.87 -26.10
C ASN A 287 18.07 45.04 -26.91
N ASN A 288 17.98 45.13 -28.24
CA ASN A 288 19.14 45.19 -29.14
C ASN A 288 20.07 43.97 -29.05
N LYS A 289 19.55 42.79 -28.71
CA LYS A 289 20.28 41.53 -28.76
C LYS A 289 19.52 40.52 -29.60
N LEU A 290 20.24 39.73 -30.38
CA LEU A 290 19.72 38.48 -30.94
C LEU A 290 19.95 37.39 -29.88
N VAL A 291 18.86 36.79 -29.41
CA VAL A 291 18.87 35.67 -28.49
C VAL A 291 18.58 34.40 -29.28
N ILE A 292 19.51 33.44 -29.25
CA ILE A 292 19.37 32.14 -29.90
C ILE A 292 19.42 31.07 -28.81
N SER A 293 18.32 30.34 -28.62
CA SER A 293 18.20 29.33 -27.57
C SER A 293 17.96 27.95 -28.16
N ASN A 294 18.69 26.95 -27.66
CA ASN A 294 18.51 25.54 -28.03
C ASN A 294 17.61 24.84 -27.00
N PRO A 295 16.35 24.50 -27.33
CA PRO A 295 15.46 23.81 -26.40
C PRO A 295 15.65 22.28 -26.37
N ASN A 296 16.68 21.71 -27.00
CA ASN A 296 16.81 20.27 -27.21
C ASN A 296 18.03 19.67 -26.48
N PRO A 297 17.97 18.36 -26.13
CA PRO A 297 19.08 17.63 -25.48
C PRO A 297 20.23 17.27 -26.42
N ILE A 298 20.32 17.91 -27.58
CA ILE A 298 21.35 17.70 -28.59
C ILE A 298 21.95 19.03 -29.03
N PRO A 299 23.23 19.06 -29.45
CA PRO A 299 23.80 20.23 -30.10
C PRO A 299 23.08 20.57 -31.40
N ILE A 300 22.92 21.87 -31.69
CA ILE A 300 22.36 22.37 -32.96
C ILE A 300 23.42 23.17 -33.70
N GLU A 301 23.60 22.87 -34.99
CA GLU A 301 24.50 23.60 -35.86
C GLU A 301 23.84 24.89 -36.37
N ILE A 302 24.41 26.03 -35.97
CA ILE A 302 24.11 27.34 -36.56
C ILE A 302 25.12 27.57 -37.68
N LEU A 303 24.65 27.69 -38.93
CA LEU A 303 25.51 27.89 -40.10
C LEU A 303 26.10 29.30 -40.18
N GLY A 304 25.51 30.24 -39.44
CA GLY A 304 25.92 31.64 -39.35
C GLY A 304 24.72 32.59 -39.45
N TYR A 305 24.99 33.88 -39.29
CA TYR A 305 23.99 34.93 -39.46
C TYR A 305 24.48 36.04 -40.38
N ARG A 306 23.55 36.69 -41.05
CA ARG A 306 23.77 37.82 -41.96
C ARG A 306 22.88 38.99 -41.55
N ILE A 307 23.45 40.17 -41.47
CA ILE A 307 22.73 41.41 -41.19
C ILE A 307 22.79 42.26 -42.45
N ARG A 308 21.63 42.78 -42.86
CA ARG A 308 21.51 43.74 -43.95
C ARG A 308 20.88 45.01 -43.43
N SER A 309 21.61 46.12 -43.53
CA SER A 309 21.13 47.44 -43.15
C SER A 309 20.91 48.30 -44.38
N TYR A 310 19.78 48.99 -44.41
CA TYR A 310 19.43 49.93 -45.47
C TYR A 310 19.68 51.35 -44.98
N GLY A 311 20.57 52.09 -45.65
CA GLY A 311 20.82 53.49 -45.33
C GLY A 311 19.69 54.40 -45.81
N ASP A 312 19.34 55.42 -45.03
CA ASP A 312 18.47 56.51 -45.46
C ASP A 312 19.19 57.37 -46.50
N GLY A 313 18.89 57.15 -47.78
CA GLY A 313 19.32 58.05 -48.85
C GLY A 313 18.56 59.36 -48.77
N LEU A 314 19.26 60.49 -48.63
CA LEU A 314 18.72 61.86 -48.57
C LEU A 314 17.88 62.32 -49.79
N LYS A 315 17.56 61.42 -50.74
CA LYS A 315 16.57 61.62 -51.81
C LYS A 315 15.88 60.28 -52.06
N ALA A 316 14.56 60.24 -51.87
CA ALA A 316 13.67 59.08 -52.01
C ALA A 316 13.56 58.48 -53.43
N ARG A 317 14.65 58.42 -54.20
CA ARG A 317 14.70 57.90 -55.58
C ARG A 317 15.84 56.93 -55.87
N TYR A 318 16.74 56.68 -54.92
CA TYR A 318 17.78 55.67 -55.03
C TYR A 318 17.78 54.83 -53.74
N MET A 319 17.71 53.50 -53.86
CA MET A 319 17.99 52.59 -52.74
C MET A 319 19.32 53.01 -52.11
N GLY A 320 19.32 53.37 -50.83
CA GLY A 320 20.54 53.73 -50.11
C GLY A 320 21.55 52.60 -50.12
N ASN A 321 22.81 52.91 -49.83
CA ASN A 321 23.88 51.91 -49.73
C ASN A 321 23.45 50.79 -48.77
N VAL A 322 23.48 49.54 -49.24
CA VAL A 322 23.22 48.35 -48.42
C VAL A 322 24.55 47.93 -47.80
N THR A 323 24.62 47.92 -46.48
CA THR A 323 25.75 47.34 -45.76
C THR A 323 25.38 45.95 -45.28
N GLU A 324 26.21 44.96 -45.62
CA GLU A 324 26.02 43.57 -45.21
C GLU A 324 27.14 43.16 -44.26
N TYR A 325 26.77 42.56 -43.13
CA TYR A 325 27.69 41.94 -42.19
C TYR A 325 27.36 40.45 -42.09
N SER A 326 28.37 39.59 -42.08
CA SER A 326 28.20 38.15 -41.91
C SER A 326 29.13 37.63 -40.82
N ALA A 327 28.61 36.70 -40.02
CA ALA A 327 29.38 35.98 -39.03
C ALA A 327 29.42 34.49 -39.35
N PRO A 328 30.51 33.80 -38.99
CA PRO A 328 30.61 32.36 -39.16
C PRO A 328 29.60 31.63 -38.27
N GLY A 329 29.36 30.36 -38.62
CA GLY A 329 28.56 29.44 -37.83
C GLY A 329 29.25 28.99 -36.54
N PHE A 330 28.46 28.39 -35.65
CA PHE A 330 28.89 27.81 -34.40
C PHE A 330 27.95 26.67 -33.98
N ILE A 331 28.36 25.87 -32.99
CA ILE A 331 27.55 24.79 -32.44
C ILE A 331 26.94 25.29 -31.13
N LEU A 332 25.61 25.32 -31.07
CA LEU A 332 24.86 25.67 -29.87
C LEU A 332 24.63 24.39 -29.06
N GLN A 333 25.20 24.32 -27.85
CA GLN A 333 25.13 23.15 -26.98
C GLN A 333 23.70 22.89 -26.48
N PRO A 334 23.40 21.67 -25.96
CA PRO A 334 22.09 21.37 -25.38
C PRO A 334 21.68 22.39 -24.31
N PHE A 335 20.46 22.93 -24.40
CA PHE A 335 19.91 23.93 -23.46
C PHE A 335 20.67 25.24 -23.35
N GLU A 336 21.64 25.47 -24.24
CA GLU A 336 22.42 26.70 -24.27
C GLU A 336 21.63 27.85 -24.89
N THR A 337 21.89 29.06 -24.38
CA THR A 337 21.38 30.30 -24.97
C THR A 337 22.57 31.19 -25.27
N GLU A 338 22.68 31.60 -26.54
CA GLU A 338 23.70 32.53 -27.03
C GLU A 338 23.06 33.90 -27.25
N GLU A 339 23.73 34.95 -26.77
CA GLU A 339 23.30 36.34 -26.95
C GLU A 339 24.31 37.11 -27.80
N ILE A 340 23.84 37.67 -28.92
CA ILE A 340 24.65 38.48 -29.82
C ILE A 340 24.22 39.95 -29.70
N ASP A 341 25.17 40.83 -29.38
CA ASP A 341 24.90 42.27 -29.28
C ASP A 341 24.69 42.92 -30.66
N LEU A 342 23.55 43.61 -30.80
CA LEU A 342 23.11 44.35 -31.99
C LEU A 342 23.09 45.87 -31.73
N SER A 343 23.66 46.35 -30.62
CA SER A 343 23.71 47.77 -30.24
C SER A 343 24.28 48.68 -31.33
N TRP A 344 25.30 48.20 -32.05
CA TRP A 344 26.00 48.89 -33.14
C TRP A 344 25.24 48.91 -34.48
N ILE A 345 24.14 48.16 -34.61
CA ILE A 345 23.41 47.99 -35.89
C ILE A 345 22.34 49.08 -36.07
N PRO A 346 22.17 49.66 -37.29
CA PRO A 346 21.11 50.62 -37.58
C PRO A 346 19.67 50.08 -37.41
N SER A 347 18.71 50.97 -37.14
CA SER A 347 17.28 50.65 -36.91
C SER A 347 16.49 50.18 -38.13
N GLN A 348 17.03 50.32 -39.34
CA GLN A 348 16.45 49.75 -40.57
C GLN A 348 17.29 48.55 -41.02
N SER A 349 17.32 47.51 -40.19
CA SER A 349 18.12 46.31 -40.48
C SER A 349 17.31 45.02 -40.34
N TYR A 350 17.66 44.05 -41.16
CA TYR A 350 17.17 42.68 -41.06
C TYR A 350 18.33 41.76 -40.72
N ILE A 351 18.04 40.76 -39.90
CA ILE A 351 18.97 39.68 -39.58
C ILE A 351 18.41 38.36 -40.10
N GLU A 352 19.25 37.63 -40.82
CA GLU A 352 18.98 36.29 -41.33
C GLU A 352 19.87 35.31 -40.55
N VAL A 353 19.28 34.31 -39.91
CA VAL A 353 20.01 33.25 -39.21
C VAL A 353 19.72 31.93 -39.89
N ARG A 354 20.78 31.18 -40.24
CA ARG A 354 20.66 29.87 -40.87
C ARG A 354 21.10 28.78 -39.91
N TYR A 355 20.33 27.70 -39.81
CA TYR A 355 20.63 26.58 -38.92
C TYR A 355 20.19 25.25 -39.53
N VAL A 356 20.75 24.15 -39.02
CA VAL A 356 20.40 22.78 -39.42
C VAL A 356 19.48 22.17 -38.37
N PHE A 357 18.40 21.55 -38.83
CA PHE A 357 17.48 20.79 -37.97
C PHE A 357 16.92 19.61 -38.76
N PHE A 358 17.00 18.39 -38.21
CA PHE A 358 16.68 17.14 -38.94
C PHE A 358 17.33 17.05 -40.33
N ASN A 359 18.62 17.37 -40.42
CA ASN A 359 19.40 17.37 -41.65
C ASN A 359 18.81 18.28 -42.77
N GLN A 360 17.96 19.25 -42.39
CA GLN A 360 17.42 20.27 -43.27
C GLN A 360 17.91 21.64 -42.84
N THR A 361 18.19 22.52 -43.80
CA THR A 361 18.57 23.89 -43.52
C THR A 361 17.34 24.78 -43.42
N PHE A 362 17.25 25.54 -42.34
CA PHE A 362 16.22 26.55 -42.13
C PHE A 362 16.84 27.94 -42.12
N THR A 363 16.03 28.91 -42.52
CA THR A 363 16.35 30.33 -42.46
C THR A 363 15.29 31.03 -41.61
N TRP A 364 15.74 31.71 -40.55
CA TRP A 364 14.92 32.62 -39.77
C TRP A 364 15.27 34.06 -40.11
N VAL A 365 14.27 34.93 -40.21
CA VAL A 365 14.46 36.35 -40.52
C VAL A 365 13.80 37.19 -39.44
N GLY A 366 14.58 38.04 -38.80
CA GLY A 366 14.13 39.01 -37.80
C GLY A 366 14.33 40.44 -38.30
N ARG A 367 13.39 41.33 -37.96
CA ARG A 367 13.53 42.77 -38.18
C ARG A 367 14.05 43.42 -36.90
N ILE A 368 15.08 44.24 -37.02
CA ILE A 368 15.63 45.02 -35.91
C ILE A 368 14.91 46.36 -35.92
N ASP A 369 13.86 46.50 -35.13
CA ASP A 369 13.19 47.79 -34.91
C ASP A 369 13.69 48.37 -33.58
N LYS A 370 14.34 49.53 -33.65
CA LYS A 370 14.84 50.29 -32.47
C LYS A 370 13.93 51.47 -32.16
#